data_AF-A0A2M7C824-F1
#
_entry.id   AF-A0A2M7C824-F1
#
_cell.length_a   1.000
_cell.length_b   1.000
_cell.length_c   1.000
_cell.angle_alpha   90.00
_cell.angle_beta   90.00
_cell.angle_gamma   90.00
#
_symmetry.space_group_name_H-M   'P 1'
#
loop_
_entity.id
_entity.type
_entity.pdbx_description
1 polymer ?
#
loop_
_entity_poly.entity_id
_entity_poly.type
_entity_poly.pdbx_seq_one_letter_code
_entity_poly.pdbx_strand_id
1 'polypeptide(L)'
;MADKKIYLSEKEIPEAWYNIQADLPQPLAPPLNPKTGQPLGPEDLLAIFPESLIKQEMSTERWIEIPEQVREIYKIWRPSPLKRATRLEKALKTPARIYFKDESVSPAGSHKPNTSVAQAYFNKEAGVLFTRTEGIIPAPESSHAIRAAIDEALKCKETGEEKCIVFCLSGHGHFDMSSYDAYFEGNLTDYAYPEEKIREALKELPDIKENR
;
A
#
# COMPACT_ATOMS: atom_id res chain seq x y z
N MET A 1 -18.04 28.68 10.10
CA MET A 1 -16.73 29.11 9.55
C MET A 1 -16.37 28.22 8.36
N ALA A 2 -15.28 28.47 7.61
CA ALA A 2 -14.83 27.49 6.61
C ALA A 2 -14.32 26.22 7.32
N ASP A 3 -14.73 25.04 6.85
CA ASP A 3 -14.36 23.77 7.44
C ASP A 3 -12.84 23.59 7.50
N LYS A 4 -12.33 23.15 8.66
CA LYS A 4 -10.89 22.88 8.85
C LYS A 4 -10.45 21.59 8.18
N LYS A 5 -11.37 20.69 7.90
CA LYS A 5 -11.11 19.37 7.32
C LYS A 5 -11.92 19.25 6.06
N ILE A 6 -11.28 18.79 5.00
CA ILE A 6 -11.89 18.48 3.72
C ILE A 6 -11.85 16.95 3.64
N TYR A 7 -13.04 16.35 3.64
CA TYR A 7 -13.23 14.92 3.46
C TYR A 7 -13.70 14.66 2.04
N LEU A 8 -13.20 13.57 1.46
CA LEU A 8 -13.74 12.98 0.25
C LEU A 8 -14.49 11.72 0.66
N SER A 9 -15.57 11.40 -0.05
CA SER A 9 -16.30 10.15 0.12
C SER A 9 -15.52 8.97 -0.45
N GLU A 10 -15.87 7.75 -0.04
CA GLU A 10 -15.28 6.52 -0.61
C GLU A 10 -15.51 6.40 -2.13
N LYS A 11 -16.59 7.00 -2.65
CA LYS A 11 -16.90 7.05 -4.09
C LYS A 11 -15.89 7.90 -4.89
N GLU A 12 -15.13 8.74 -4.20
CA GLU A 12 -14.12 9.62 -4.79
C GLU A 12 -12.70 9.04 -4.66
N ILE A 13 -12.56 7.80 -4.18
CA ILE A 13 -11.28 7.08 -4.22
C ILE A 13 -10.88 6.90 -5.70
N PRO A 14 -9.68 7.35 -6.11
CA PRO A 14 -9.20 7.17 -7.48
C PRO A 14 -9.22 5.71 -7.93
N GLU A 15 -9.42 5.50 -9.23
CA GLU A 15 -9.50 4.16 -9.85
C GLU A 15 -8.14 3.68 -10.35
N ALA A 16 -7.18 4.59 -10.50
CA ALA A 16 -5.85 4.33 -11.01
C ALA A 16 -4.78 5.03 -10.18
N TRP A 17 -3.62 4.40 -10.01
CA TRP A 17 -2.39 5.09 -9.61
C TRP A 17 -1.84 5.89 -10.78
N TYR A 18 -1.21 7.02 -10.45
CA TYR A 18 -0.55 7.87 -11.43
C TYR A 18 0.95 7.56 -11.46
N ASN A 19 1.48 7.35 -12.67
CA ASN A 19 2.89 7.11 -12.91
C ASN A 19 3.55 8.36 -13.50
N ILE A 20 4.42 9.00 -12.71
CA ILE A 20 5.09 10.24 -13.11
C ILE A 20 6.03 10.04 -14.32
N GLN A 21 6.54 8.82 -14.56
CA GLN A 21 7.44 8.53 -15.68
C GLN A 21 6.85 8.94 -17.03
N ALA A 22 5.53 8.87 -17.19
CA ALA A 22 4.83 9.22 -18.42
C ALA A 22 4.91 10.72 -18.76
N ASP A 23 5.18 11.58 -17.77
CA ASP A 23 5.14 13.04 -17.91
C ASP A 23 6.48 13.71 -17.51
N LEU A 24 7.52 12.93 -17.21
CA LEU A 24 8.86 13.48 -17.01
C LEU A 24 9.40 14.10 -18.32
N PRO A 25 10.09 15.24 -18.26
CA PRO A 25 10.61 15.93 -19.45
C PRO A 25 11.65 15.10 -20.22
N GLN A 26 12.29 14.17 -19.53
CA GLN A 26 13.17 13.16 -20.08
C GLN A 26 13.00 11.87 -19.27
N PRO A 27 13.12 10.68 -19.88
CA PRO A 27 13.05 9.42 -19.17
C PRO A 27 14.09 9.38 -18.03
N LEU A 28 13.74 8.74 -16.91
CA LEU A 28 14.74 8.44 -15.90
C LEU A 28 15.83 7.56 -16.50
N ALA A 29 17.08 7.81 -16.10
CA ALA A 29 18.16 6.91 -16.44
C ALA A 29 17.81 5.52 -15.88
N PRO A 30 17.93 4.46 -16.69
CA PRO A 30 17.66 3.12 -16.21
C PRO A 30 18.65 2.78 -15.09
N PRO A 31 18.21 2.01 -14.08
CA PRO A 31 19.13 1.50 -13.07
C PRO A 31 20.20 0.66 -13.75
N LEU A 32 21.45 0.74 -13.29
CA LEU A 32 22.58 0.04 -13.90
C LEU A 32 22.82 -1.29 -13.20
N ASN A 33 23.15 -2.32 -13.97
CA ASN A 33 23.58 -3.60 -13.44
C ASN A 33 24.94 -3.41 -12.76
N PRO A 34 25.08 -3.70 -11.45
CA PRO A 34 26.30 -3.42 -10.70
C PRO A 34 27.51 -4.24 -11.16
N LYS A 35 27.30 -5.33 -11.90
CA LYS A 35 28.39 -6.15 -12.46
C LYS A 35 28.86 -5.65 -13.83
N THR A 36 27.95 -5.22 -14.69
CA THR A 36 28.26 -4.88 -16.09
C THR A 36 28.35 -3.38 -16.35
N GLY A 37 27.77 -2.55 -15.47
CA GLY A 37 27.63 -1.11 -15.67
C GLY A 37 26.66 -0.71 -16.78
N GLN A 38 25.96 -1.68 -17.38
CA GLN A 38 24.96 -1.45 -18.43
C GLN A 38 23.56 -1.27 -17.81
N PRO A 39 22.61 -0.61 -18.51
CA PRO A 39 21.21 -0.56 -18.11
C PRO A 39 20.63 -1.95 -17.76
N LEU A 40 19.90 -2.04 -16.65
CA LEU A 40 19.17 -3.24 -16.24
C LEU A 40 18.00 -3.51 -17.19
N GLY A 41 17.90 -4.75 -17.65
CA GLY A 41 16.69 -5.28 -18.27
C GLY A 41 15.72 -5.87 -17.24
N PRO A 42 14.48 -6.20 -17.64
CA PRO A 42 13.53 -6.92 -16.80
C PRO A 42 14.12 -8.23 -16.25
N GLU A 43 14.90 -8.95 -17.06
CA GLU A 43 15.54 -10.20 -16.71
C GLU A 43 16.54 -10.09 -15.56
N ASP A 44 17.24 -8.95 -15.46
CA ASP A 44 18.17 -8.70 -14.36
C ASP A 44 17.45 -8.46 -13.03
N LEU A 45 16.21 -7.93 -13.09
CA LEU A 45 15.39 -7.63 -11.92
C LEU A 45 14.67 -8.87 -11.37
N LEU A 46 14.53 -9.95 -12.16
CA LEU A 46 13.88 -11.20 -11.74
C LEU A 46 14.60 -11.91 -10.59
N ALA A 47 15.84 -11.52 -10.27
CA ALA A 47 16.55 -12.03 -9.10
C ALA A 47 16.08 -11.37 -7.79
N ILE A 48 15.40 -10.22 -7.86
CA ILE A 48 15.07 -9.36 -6.73
C ILE A 48 13.56 -9.18 -6.59
N PHE A 49 12.89 -9.02 -7.72
CA PHE A 49 11.47 -8.71 -7.77
C PHE A 49 10.69 -9.78 -8.56
N PRO A 50 9.45 -10.07 -8.15
CA PRO A 50 8.54 -10.88 -8.93
C PRO A 50 8.07 -10.15 -10.20
N GLU A 51 7.66 -10.90 -11.21
CA GLU A 51 7.21 -10.34 -12.49
C GLU A 51 6.11 -9.27 -12.34
N SER A 52 5.20 -9.43 -11.39
CA SER A 52 4.12 -8.48 -11.13
C SER A 52 4.64 -7.10 -10.70
N LEU A 53 5.70 -7.06 -9.90
CA LEU A 53 6.34 -5.81 -9.47
C LEU A 53 7.26 -5.25 -10.55
N ILE A 54 7.97 -6.09 -11.30
CA ILE A 54 8.78 -5.66 -12.44
C ILE A 54 7.91 -4.98 -13.50
N LYS A 55 6.73 -5.54 -13.81
CA LYS A 55 5.78 -4.92 -14.75
C LYS A 55 5.34 -3.53 -14.31
N GLN A 56 5.17 -3.31 -13.00
CA GLN A 56 4.83 -1.98 -12.47
C GLN A 56 6.02 -1.02 -12.53
N GLU A 57 7.20 -1.46 -12.08
CA GLU A 57 8.43 -0.65 -12.04
C GLU A 57 8.86 -0.19 -13.44
N MET A 58 8.68 -1.05 -14.44
CA MET A 58 9.05 -0.78 -15.83
C MET A 58 7.93 -0.14 -16.66
N SER A 59 6.73 0.05 -16.07
CA SER A 59 5.62 0.66 -16.79
C SER A 59 5.93 2.12 -17.11
N THR A 60 5.58 2.51 -18.33
CA THR A 60 5.55 3.91 -18.77
C THR A 60 4.12 4.41 -19.00
N GLU A 61 3.12 3.58 -18.67
CA GLU A 61 1.73 3.97 -18.75
C GLU A 61 1.42 5.02 -17.68
N ARG A 62 0.73 6.10 -18.08
CA ARG A 62 0.38 7.21 -17.18
C ARG A 62 -0.53 6.80 -16.03
N TRP A 63 -1.46 5.89 -16.31
CA TRP A 63 -2.48 5.44 -15.37
C TRP A 63 -2.38 3.93 -15.25
N ILE A 64 -2.16 3.45 -14.03
CA ILE A 64 -2.13 2.02 -13.70
C ILE A 64 -3.37 1.73 -12.88
N GLU A 65 -4.27 0.92 -13.41
CA GLU A 65 -5.53 0.57 -12.73
C GLU A 65 -5.25 -0.04 -11.35
N ILE A 66 -5.98 0.43 -10.33
CA ILE A 66 -5.93 -0.15 -9.00
C ILE A 66 -6.91 -1.33 -9.00
N PRO A 67 -6.45 -2.57 -8.75
CA PRO A 67 -7.35 -3.71 -8.69
C PRO A 67 -8.49 -3.46 -7.70
N GLU A 68 -9.71 -3.84 -8.07
CA GLU A 68 -10.90 -3.55 -7.26
C GLU A 68 -10.75 -4.05 -5.81
N GLN A 69 -10.17 -5.24 -5.61
CA GLN A 69 -9.92 -5.76 -4.27
C GLN A 69 -8.98 -4.88 -3.44
N VAL A 70 -8.00 -4.22 -4.08
CA VAL A 70 -7.10 -3.27 -3.40
C VAL A 70 -7.85 -1.97 -3.08
N ARG A 71 -8.72 -1.49 -3.98
CA ARG A 71 -9.57 -0.31 -3.74
C ARG A 71 -10.54 -0.52 -2.59
N GLU A 72 -11.17 -1.69 -2.50
CA GLU A 72 -12.06 -2.05 -1.39
C GLU A 72 -11.33 -2.01 -0.04
N ILE A 73 -10.11 -2.57 0.03
CA ILE A 73 -9.30 -2.53 1.26
C ILE A 73 -8.92 -1.08 1.61
N TYR A 74 -8.60 -0.25 0.62
CA TYR A 74 -8.29 1.16 0.86
C TYR A 74 -9.42 1.90 1.58
N LYS A 75 -10.71 1.55 1.36
CA LYS A 75 -11.85 2.19 2.04
C LYS A 75 -11.77 2.15 3.56
N ILE A 76 -10.99 1.21 4.13
CA ILE A 76 -10.77 1.12 5.58
C ILE A 76 -10.13 2.41 6.14
N TRP A 77 -9.26 3.11 5.38
CA TRP A 77 -8.61 4.36 5.84
C TRP A 77 -8.52 5.49 4.81
N ARG A 78 -8.89 5.23 3.55
CA ARG A 78 -8.93 6.21 2.47
C ARG A 78 -10.38 6.56 2.16
N PRO A 79 -10.66 7.79 1.71
CA PRO A 79 -9.69 8.88 1.53
C PRO A 79 -9.25 9.51 2.86
N SER A 80 -7.95 9.73 3.02
CA SER A 80 -7.42 10.49 4.16
C SER A 80 -7.86 11.96 4.08
N PRO A 81 -8.13 12.64 5.21
CA PRO A 81 -8.58 14.03 5.16
C PRO A 81 -7.46 15.00 4.76
N LEU A 82 -7.82 16.06 4.02
CA LEU A 82 -6.98 17.23 3.85
C LEU A 82 -7.35 18.26 4.93
N LYS A 83 -6.39 18.68 5.75
CA LYS A 83 -6.66 19.55 6.90
C LYS A 83 -5.94 20.88 6.76
N ARG A 84 -6.60 21.97 7.15
CA ARG A 84 -6.00 23.32 7.20
C ARG A 84 -5.43 23.62 8.58
N ALA A 85 -4.14 23.97 8.64
CA ALA A 85 -3.39 24.22 9.85
C ALA A 85 -3.57 25.66 10.39
N THR A 86 -4.81 26.13 10.56
CA THR A 86 -5.13 27.51 10.99
C THR A 86 -4.43 27.97 12.28
N ARG A 87 -4.19 27.06 13.24
CA ARG A 87 -3.45 27.37 14.48
C ARG A 87 -1.96 27.62 14.21
N LEU A 88 -1.38 26.86 13.28
CA LEU A 88 0.00 27.06 12.84
C LEU A 88 0.13 28.37 12.06
N GLU A 89 -0.80 28.66 11.15
CA GLU A 89 -0.86 29.94 10.41
C GLU A 89 -0.85 31.13 11.39
N LYS A 90 -1.70 31.08 12.43
CA LYS A 90 -1.78 32.11 13.48
C LYS A 90 -0.49 32.22 14.29
N ALA A 91 0.09 31.10 14.70
CA ALA A 91 1.33 31.08 15.48
C ALA A 91 2.51 31.69 14.70
N LEU A 92 2.58 31.42 13.39
CA LEU A 92 3.60 31.94 12.48
C LEU A 92 3.32 33.37 12.02
N LYS A 93 2.14 33.93 12.31
CA LYS A 93 1.69 35.25 11.83
C LYS A 93 1.82 35.40 10.30
N THR A 94 1.55 34.32 9.57
CA THR A 94 1.69 34.29 8.11
C THR A 94 0.34 34.51 7.42
N PRO A 95 0.29 35.22 6.29
CA PRO A 95 -0.89 35.25 5.43
C PRO A 95 -1.06 33.95 4.61
N ALA A 96 -0.07 33.06 4.62
CA ALA A 96 -0.12 31.80 3.90
C ALA A 96 -1.22 30.88 4.44
N ARG A 97 -1.87 30.13 3.54
CA ARG A 97 -2.77 29.05 3.90
C ARG A 97 -2.00 27.73 3.88
N ILE A 98 -1.98 27.02 4.99
CA ILE A 98 -1.21 25.78 5.16
C ILE A 98 -2.18 24.61 5.24
N TYR A 99 -2.02 23.67 4.30
CA TYR A 99 -2.77 22.41 4.28
C TYR A 99 -1.84 21.22 4.44
N PHE A 100 -2.34 20.16 5.06
CA PHE A 100 -1.63 18.90 5.16
C PHE A 100 -2.57 17.72 4.86
N LYS A 101 -2.07 16.76 4.08
CA LYS A 101 -2.77 15.51 3.79
C LYS A 101 -2.47 14.54 4.93
N ASP A 102 -3.48 14.19 5.70
CA ASP A 102 -3.29 13.49 6.96
C ASP A 102 -3.29 11.97 6.78
N GLU A 103 -2.17 11.42 6.33
CA GLU A 103 -1.98 9.97 6.17
C GLU A 103 -1.73 9.23 7.49
N SER A 104 -1.70 9.92 8.64
CA SER A 104 -1.53 9.26 9.94
C SER A 104 -2.80 8.55 10.42
N VAL A 105 -3.91 8.66 9.70
CA VAL A 105 -5.20 8.07 10.07
C VAL A 105 -5.34 6.60 9.66
N SER A 106 -4.34 6.04 8.98
CA SER A 106 -4.34 4.60 8.67
C SER A 106 -4.13 3.76 9.93
N PRO A 107 -4.48 2.45 9.91
CA PRO A 107 -4.25 1.56 11.04
C PRO A 107 -2.78 1.52 11.50
N ALA A 108 -1.84 1.67 10.56
CA ALA A 108 -0.41 1.71 10.83
C ALA A 108 0.13 3.11 11.17
N GLY A 109 -0.74 4.12 11.28
CA GLY A 109 -0.37 5.50 11.59
C GLY A 109 0.49 6.19 10.53
N SER A 110 0.50 5.71 9.29
CA SER A 110 1.33 6.25 8.20
C SER A 110 0.83 5.89 6.80
N HIS A 111 1.50 6.38 5.75
CA HIS A 111 1.17 6.07 4.35
C HIS A 111 1.61 4.68 3.88
N LYS A 112 2.33 3.90 4.70
CA LYS A 112 2.91 2.60 4.28
C LYS A 112 1.88 1.56 3.80
N PRO A 113 0.68 1.44 4.42
CA PRO A 113 -0.36 0.54 3.93
C PRO A 113 -0.77 0.76 2.48
N ASN A 114 -0.54 1.96 1.93
CA ASN A 114 -0.86 2.29 0.55
C ASN A 114 -0.08 1.41 -0.44
N THR A 115 1.20 1.12 -0.18
CA THR A 115 1.97 0.20 -1.04
C THR A 115 1.84 -1.25 -0.58
N SER A 116 1.80 -1.50 0.73
CA SER A 116 1.88 -2.87 1.22
C SER A 116 0.65 -3.71 0.91
N VAL A 117 -0.55 -3.12 0.91
CA VAL A 117 -1.77 -3.83 0.49
C VAL A 117 -1.72 -4.22 -0.99
N ALA A 118 -1.22 -3.34 -1.85
CA ALA A 118 -1.04 -3.66 -3.27
C ALA A 118 -0.01 -4.79 -3.45
N GLN A 119 1.14 -4.70 -2.78
CA GLN A 119 2.17 -5.73 -2.83
C GLN A 119 1.67 -7.07 -2.29
N ALA A 120 0.88 -7.06 -1.23
CA ALA A 120 0.25 -8.24 -0.67
C ALA A 120 -0.73 -8.88 -1.66
N TYR A 121 -1.55 -8.07 -2.33
CA TYR A 121 -2.48 -8.54 -3.35
C TYR A 121 -1.74 -9.26 -4.49
N PHE A 122 -0.71 -8.63 -5.06
CA PHE A 122 0.05 -9.19 -6.18
C PHE A 122 0.92 -10.39 -5.78
N ASN A 123 1.22 -10.57 -4.50
CA ASN A 123 2.07 -11.66 -3.99
C ASN A 123 1.32 -12.66 -3.09
N LYS A 124 -0.01 -12.58 -3.04
CA LYS A 124 -0.84 -13.37 -2.13
C LYS A 124 -0.58 -14.87 -2.22
N GLU A 125 -0.46 -15.40 -3.43
CA GLU A 125 -0.20 -16.82 -3.68
C GLU A 125 1.11 -17.29 -3.03
N ALA A 126 2.15 -16.46 -3.09
CA ALA A 126 3.45 -16.77 -2.48
C ALA A 126 3.37 -16.77 -0.96
N GLY A 127 2.72 -15.76 -0.37
CA GLY A 127 2.50 -15.71 1.08
C GLY A 127 1.71 -16.92 1.58
N VAL A 128 0.63 -17.30 0.89
CA VAL A 128 -0.19 -18.47 1.24
C VAL A 128 0.60 -19.77 1.11
N LEU A 129 1.39 -19.95 0.03
CA LEU A 129 2.22 -21.13 -0.15
C LEU A 129 3.22 -21.25 1.01
N PHE A 130 3.95 -20.18 1.32
CA PHE A 130 4.95 -20.16 2.39
C PHE A 130 4.33 -20.46 3.76
N THR A 131 3.16 -19.89 4.07
CA THR A 131 2.44 -20.22 5.31
C THR A 131 2.04 -21.68 5.38
N ARG A 132 1.58 -22.27 4.26
CA ARG A 132 1.21 -23.69 4.21
C ARG A 132 2.39 -24.64 4.34
N THR A 133 3.57 -24.24 3.86
CA THR A 133 4.76 -25.11 3.87
C THR A 133 5.59 -24.95 5.14
N GLU A 134 5.82 -23.72 5.61
CA GLU A 134 6.71 -23.42 6.74
C GLU A 134 5.96 -23.15 8.06
N GLY A 135 4.63 -23.02 8.02
CA GLY A 135 3.82 -22.73 9.20
C GLY A 135 3.97 -21.31 9.77
N ILE A 136 4.64 -20.41 9.02
CA ILE A 136 4.87 -19.02 9.42
C ILE A 136 3.95 -18.10 8.59
N ILE A 137 3.22 -17.21 9.26
CA ILE A 137 2.38 -16.20 8.60
C ILE A 137 3.23 -14.95 8.35
N PRO A 138 3.65 -14.66 7.11
CA PRO A 138 4.47 -13.50 6.82
C PRO A 138 3.65 -12.22 6.89
N ALA A 139 4.31 -11.09 7.18
CA ALA A 139 3.69 -9.79 6.93
C ALA A 139 3.35 -9.65 5.43
N PRO A 140 2.26 -8.94 5.08
CA PRO A 140 1.86 -8.76 3.69
C PRO A 140 2.97 -8.18 2.80
N GLU A 141 3.77 -7.25 3.32
CA GLU A 141 4.97 -6.68 2.69
C GLU A 141 6.00 -7.76 2.35
N SER A 142 6.29 -8.66 3.29
CA SER A 142 7.32 -9.70 3.11
C SER A 142 6.96 -10.73 2.04
N SER A 143 5.70 -10.77 1.58
CA SER A 143 5.25 -11.66 0.50
C SER A 143 6.01 -11.40 -0.80
N HIS A 144 6.53 -10.19 -1.04
CA HIS A 144 7.33 -9.91 -2.24
C HIS A 144 8.66 -10.70 -2.22
N ALA A 145 9.32 -10.78 -1.06
CA ALA A 145 10.61 -11.45 -0.91
C ALA A 145 10.44 -12.97 -0.98
N ILE A 146 9.35 -13.47 -0.39
CA ILE A 146 8.93 -14.87 -0.49
C ILE A 146 8.68 -15.24 -1.95
N ARG A 147 7.96 -14.39 -2.71
CA ARG A 147 7.69 -14.65 -4.12
C ARG A 147 8.98 -14.74 -4.93
N ALA A 148 9.90 -13.79 -4.75
CA ALA A 148 11.19 -13.81 -5.44
C ALA A 148 11.99 -15.09 -5.14
N ALA A 149 11.99 -15.55 -3.88
CA ALA A 149 12.64 -16.80 -3.49
C ALA A 149 12.00 -18.04 -4.15
N ILE A 150 10.67 -18.09 -4.23
CA ILE A 150 9.94 -19.16 -4.93
C ILE A 150 10.28 -19.16 -6.42
N ASP A 151 10.24 -18.01 -7.08
CA ASP A 151 10.51 -17.90 -8.52
C ASP A 151 11.96 -18.36 -8.84
N GLU A 152 12.95 -17.99 -8.03
CA GLU A 152 14.34 -18.46 -8.21
C GLU A 152 14.50 -19.96 -7.92
N ALA A 153 13.81 -20.50 -6.92
CA ALA A 153 13.80 -21.94 -6.64
C ALA A 153 13.16 -22.75 -7.79
N LEU A 154 12.11 -22.23 -8.43
CA LEU A 154 11.50 -22.85 -9.60
C LEU A 154 12.45 -22.86 -10.80
N LYS A 155 13.21 -21.79 -11.03
CA LYS A 155 14.27 -21.77 -12.05
C LYS A 155 15.34 -22.82 -11.78
N CYS A 156 15.82 -22.94 -10.54
CA CYS A 156 16.79 -23.97 -10.15
C CYS A 156 16.27 -25.39 -10.43
N LYS A 157 14.96 -25.63 -10.20
CA LYS A 157 14.31 -26.90 -10.52
C LYS A 157 14.28 -27.18 -12.03
N GLU A 158 14.05 -26.17 -12.86
CA GLU A 158 14.04 -26.30 -14.32
C GLU A 158 15.44 -26.51 -14.91
N THR A 159 16.44 -25.80 -14.40
CA THR A 159 17.83 -25.87 -14.90
C THR A 159 18.63 -27.02 -14.29
N GLY A 160 18.22 -27.53 -13.13
CA GLY A 160 18.99 -28.48 -12.34
C GLY A 160 20.18 -27.86 -11.59
N GLU A 161 20.30 -26.52 -11.58
CA GLU A 161 21.37 -25.80 -10.88
C GLU A 161 21.07 -25.73 -9.38
N GLU A 162 22.03 -26.14 -8.53
CA GLU A 162 21.90 -26.03 -7.08
C GLU A 162 22.35 -24.65 -6.59
N LYS A 163 21.46 -23.91 -5.91
CA LYS A 163 21.76 -22.61 -5.29
C LYS A 163 21.30 -22.56 -3.84
N CYS A 164 22.05 -21.82 -3.02
CA CYS A 164 21.59 -21.40 -1.69
C CYS A 164 20.88 -20.04 -1.82
N ILE A 165 19.59 -19.98 -1.48
CA ILE A 165 18.76 -18.78 -1.57
C ILE A 165 18.50 -18.26 -0.15
N VAL A 166 18.87 -17.00 0.11
CA VAL A 166 18.61 -16.30 1.37
C VAL A 166 17.75 -15.09 1.09
N PHE A 167 16.67 -14.92 1.84
CA PHE A 167 15.81 -13.74 1.80
C PHE A 167 15.50 -13.25 3.22
N CYS A 168 15.18 -11.96 3.36
CA CYS A 168 14.78 -11.40 4.64
C CYS A 168 13.27 -11.54 4.83
N LEU A 169 12.87 -12.16 5.94
CA LEU A 169 11.49 -12.18 6.41
C LEU A 169 11.33 -11.17 7.55
N SER A 170 10.53 -10.12 7.34
CA SER A 170 10.31 -9.06 8.33
C SER A 170 8.82 -8.84 8.62
N GLY A 171 8.47 -8.86 9.90
CA GLY A 171 7.08 -8.76 10.37
C GLY A 171 6.30 -10.09 10.23
N HIS A 172 5.23 -10.22 11.01
CA HIS A 172 4.37 -11.40 11.04
C HIS A 172 2.90 -11.01 10.82
N GLY A 173 2.13 -11.85 10.16
CA GLY A 173 0.71 -11.60 9.86
C GLY A 173 -0.26 -11.99 10.99
N HIS A 174 0.22 -12.22 12.23
CA HIS A 174 -0.66 -12.62 13.35
C HIS A 174 -1.77 -11.61 13.64
N PHE A 175 -1.53 -10.31 13.46
CA PHE A 175 -2.55 -9.29 13.62
C PHE A 175 -3.59 -9.28 12.49
N ASP A 176 -3.28 -9.95 11.37
CA ASP A 176 -4.15 -10.08 10.21
C ASP A 176 -4.93 -11.41 10.21
N MET A 177 -4.68 -12.31 11.18
CA MET A 177 -5.25 -13.66 11.21
C MET A 177 -6.78 -13.67 11.27
N SER A 178 -7.39 -12.81 12.09
CA SER A 178 -8.86 -12.71 12.16
C SER A 178 -9.47 -12.34 10.80
N SER A 179 -8.73 -11.56 10.00
CA SER A 179 -9.15 -11.18 8.65
C SER A 179 -8.94 -12.31 7.65
N TYR A 180 -7.85 -13.08 7.78
CA TYR A 180 -7.62 -14.29 6.97
C TYR A 180 -8.65 -15.39 7.26
N ASP A 181 -8.95 -15.66 8.53
CA ASP A 181 -9.96 -16.66 8.93
C ASP A 181 -11.32 -16.28 8.34
N ALA A 182 -11.74 -15.02 8.53
CA ALA A 182 -12.96 -14.51 7.93
C ALA A 182 -12.96 -14.62 6.40
N TYR A 183 -11.83 -14.35 5.73
CA TYR A 183 -11.72 -14.49 4.28
C TYR A 183 -11.83 -15.94 3.82
N PHE A 184 -11.11 -16.87 4.43
CA PHE A 184 -11.10 -18.28 4.03
C PHE A 184 -12.40 -19.01 4.35
N GLU A 185 -13.11 -18.58 5.39
CA GLU A 185 -14.44 -19.09 5.73
C GLU A 185 -15.55 -18.45 4.87
N GLY A 186 -15.22 -17.44 4.06
CA GLY A 186 -16.22 -16.67 3.30
C GLY A 186 -17.07 -15.73 4.17
N ASN A 187 -16.66 -15.51 5.42
CA ASN A 187 -17.32 -14.69 6.43
C ASN A 187 -16.88 -13.21 6.40
N LEU A 188 -15.89 -12.86 5.56
CA LEU A 188 -15.45 -11.49 5.40
C LEU A 188 -16.56 -10.69 4.73
N THR A 189 -17.21 -9.84 5.51
CA THR A 189 -18.34 -9.00 5.07
C THR A 189 -17.91 -7.55 5.06
N ASP A 190 -18.34 -6.82 4.03
CA ASP A 190 -18.16 -5.37 3.97
C ASP A 190 -19.01 -4.73 5.07
N TYR A 191 -18.36 -4.38 6.18
CA TYR A 191 -19.03 -3.75 7.31
C TYR A 191 -19.10 -2.24 7.11
N ALA A 192 -20.22 -1.77 6.57
CA ALA A 192 -20.56 -0.35 6.63
C ALA A 192 -20.81 0.03 8.10
N TYR A 193 -19.98 0.91 8.66
CA TYR A 193 -20.07 1.30 10.06
C TYR A 193 -21.43 1.98 10.34
N PRO A 194 -22.23 1.52 11.33
CA PRO A 194 -23.58 2.02 11.54
C PRO A 194 -23.61 3.52 11.86
N GLU A 195 -24.42 4.26 11.10
CA GLU A 195 -24.64 5.70 11.27
C GLU A 195 -24.99 6.08 12.71
N GLU A 196 -25.72 5.22 13.42
CA GLU A 196 -26.11 5.42 14.80
C GLU A 196 -24.90 5.43 15.76
N LYS A 197 -23.94 4.52 15.56
CA LYS A 197 -22.69 4.48 16.35
C LYS A 197 -21.80 5.68 16.05
N ILE A 198 -21.80 6.15 14.80
CA ILE A 198 -21.14 7.41 14.43
C ILE A 198 -21.76 8.55 15.23
N ARG A 199 -23.08 8.70 15.21
CA ARG A 199 -23.80 9.75 15.96
C ARG A 199 -23.57 9.65 17.46
N GLU A 200 -23.50 8.45 18.01
CA GLU A 200 -23.23 8.21 19.43
C GLU A 200 -21.81 8.65 19.81
N ALA A 201 -20.80 8.23 19.06
CA ALA A 201 -19.41 8.65 19.27
C ALA A 201 -19.23 10.17 19.12
N LEU A 202 -20.00 10.81 18.23
CA LEU A 202 -20.00 12.26 18.05
C LEU A 202 -20.60 13.03 19.24
N LYS A 203 -21.41 12.41 20.11
CA LYS A 203 -21.98 13.08 21.30
C LYS A 203 -20.96 13.37 22.39
N GLU A 204 -19.90 12.55 22.50
CA GLU A 204 -18.83 12.77 23.48
C GLU A 204 -17.81 13.82 23.03
N LEU A 205 -17.90 14.25 21.76
CA LEU A 205 -17.04 15.31 21.28
C LEU A 205 -17.45 16.63 21.96
N PRO A 206 -16.49 17.42 22.46
CA PRO A 206 -16.80 18.70 23.07
C PRO A 206 -17.47 19.60 22.04
N ASP A 207 -18.56 20.26 22.47
CA ASP A 207 -19.26 21.26 21.66
C ASP A 207 -18.40 22.53 21.59
N ILE A 208 -17.51 22.58 20.60
CA ILE A 208 -16.62 23.71 20.39
C ILE A 208 -17.42 24.82 19.73
N LYS A 209 -17.97 25.73 20.55
CA LYS A 209 -18.60 26.97 20.06
C LYS A 209 -17.64 27.67 19.10
N GLU A 210 -18.07 27.86 17.86
CA GLU A 210 -17.36 28.69 16.89
C GLU A 210 -17.27 30.12 17.46
N ASN A 211 -16.11 30.49 17.98
CA ASN A 211 -15.84 31.86 18.43
C ASN A 211 -15.83 32.79 17.21
N ARG A 212 -16.96 33.49 17.00
CA ARG A 212 -17.11 34.60 16.05
C ARG A 212 -15.93 35.57 16.09
#